data_AF-A0A821C0Z7-F1
#
_entry.id   AF-A0A821C0Z7-F1
#
_cell.length_a   1.000
_cell.length_b   1.000
_cell.length_c   1.000
_cell.angle_alpha   90.00
_cell.angle_beta   90.00
_cell.angle_gamma   90.00
#
_symmetry.space_group_name_H-M   'P 1'
#
loop_
_entity.id
_entity.type
_entity.pdbx_description
1 polymer ?
#
loop_
_entity_poly.entity_id
_entity_poly.type
_entity_poly.pdbx_seq_one_letter_code
_entity_poly.pdbx_strand_id
1 'polypeptide(L)'
;MIDANQWEHLLTSSLSHLDIFKFTFNYMYKNNDDNNIQDKFNRFQNDFWLGQHWFTEYELSNYSATIYTIPYMFNSYDFQLDTQRYSHQLV
;
A
#
# COMPACT_ATOMS: atom_id res chain seq x y z
N MET A 1 2.67 12.56 -10.92
CA MET A 1 1.24 12.58 -11.28
C MET A 1 0.64 11.28 -10.78
N ILE A 2 -0.55 11.29 -10.17
CA ILE A 2 -1.21 10.08 -9.67
C ILE A 2 -1.87 9.38 -10.86
N ASP A 3 -1.25 8.31 -11.37
CA ASP A 3 -1.74 7.50 -12.50
C ASP A 3 -1.69 6.01 -12.13
N ALA A 4 -2.85 5.41 -11.88
CA ALA A 4 -2.96 4.04 -11.41
C ALA A 4 -2.30 3.02 -12.36
N ASN A 5 -2.44 3.21 -13.68
CA ASN A 5 -1.89 2.28 -14.67
C ASN A 5 -0.36 2.33 -14.69
N GLN A 6 0.21 3.54 -14.57
CA GLN A 6 1.65 3.70 -14.52
C GLN A 6 2.25 3.04 -13.27
N TRP A 7 1.59 3.18 -12.12
CA TRP A 7 2.03 2.58 -10.87
C TRP A 7 1.85 1.07 -10.85
N GLU A 8 0.75 0.55 -11.39
CA GLU A 8 0.55 -0.89 -11.59
C GLU A 8 1.68 -1.49 -12.44
N HIS A 9 1.99 -0.88 -13.59
CA HIS A 9 3.09 -1.35 -14.45
C HIS A 9 4.45 -1.29 -13.73
N LEU A 10 4.72 -0.21 -12.98
CA LEU A 10 5.99 -0.07 -12.25
C LEU A 10 6.13 -1.13 -11.15
N LEU A 11 5.06 -1.38 -10.38
CA LEU A 11 5.10 -2.35 -9.31
C LEU A 11 5.24 -3.78 -9.84
N THR A 12 4.48 -4.14 -10.87
CA THR A 12 4.55 -5.47 -11.49
C THR A 12 5.89 -5.73 -12.17
N SER A 13 6.48 -4.72 -12.82
CA SER A 13 7.75 -4.89 -13.56
C SER A 13 8.99 -4.84 -12.68
N SER A 14 8.98 -4.00 -11.64
CA SER A 14 10.20 -3.62 -10.92
C SER A 14 10.19 -3.99 -9.45
N LEU A 15 9.01 -4.22 -8.86
CA LEU A 15 8.82 -4.35 -7.42
C LEU A 15 7.87 -5.53 -7.12
N SER A 16 8.09 -6.67 -7.77
CA SER A 16 7.22 -7.85 -7.70
C SER A 16 7.12 -8.52 -6.32
N HIS A 17 7.95 -8.11 -5.35
CA HIS A 17 7.95 -8.62 -3.97
C HIS A 17 7.58 -7.53 -2.95
N LEU A 18 7.05 -6.39 -3.42
CA LEU A 18 6.73 -5.27 -2.57
C LEU A 18 5.32 -5.42 -2.01
N ASP A 19 5.21 -5.96 -0.80
CA ASP A 19 3.90 -6.21 -0.18
C ASP A 19 3.30 -4.96 0.48
N ILE A 20 4.13 -3.93 0.74
CA ILE A 20 3.72 -2.69 1.40
C ILE A 20 4.39 -1.51 0.69
N PHE A 21 3.60 -0.51 0.31
CA PHE A 21 4.12 0.75 -0.22
C PHE A 21 3.44 1.98 0.38
N LYS A 22 4.17 3.10 0.32
CA LYS A 22 3.68 4.44 0.64
C LYS A 22 4.30 5.41 -0.37
N PHE A 23 3.45 6.03 -1.19
CA PHE A 23 3.87 7.04 -2.17
C PHE A 23 3.28 8.40 -1.79
N THR A 24 4.15 9.40 -1.68
CA THR A 24 3.75 10.78 -1.42
C THR A 24 3.97 11.61 -2.68
N PHE A 25 2.91 12.26 -3.11
CA PHE A 25 2.87 13.11 -4.29
C PHE A 25 2.73 14.56 -3.87
N ASN A 26 3.74 15.38 -4.16
CA ASN A 26 3.60 16.82 -3.99
C ASN A 26 2.73 17.38 -5.11
N TYR A 27 1.77 18.24 -4.76
CA TYR A 27 0.97 18.98 -5.72
C TYR A 27 0.77 20.41 -5.24
N MET A 28 0.69 21.35 -6.18
CA MET A 28 0.36 22.73 -5.84
C MET A 28 -1.16 22.89 -5.81
N TYR A 29 -1.72 23.25 -4.66
CA TYR A 29 -3.14 23.54 -4.48
C TYR A 29 -3.55 24.69 -5.40
N LYS A 30 -4.11 24.38 -6.57
CA LYS A 30 -4.82 25.35 -7.41
C LYS A 30 -6.32 25.13 -7.25
N ASN A 31 -6.85 25.49 -6.09
CA ASN A 31 -8.24 25.82 -5.73
C ASN A 31 -9.45 25.04 -6.30
N ASN A 32 -9.32 24.00 -7.12
CA ASN A 32 -10.44 23.25 -7.72
C ASN A 32 -10.13 21.76 -8.00
N ASP A 33 -8.98 21.24 -7.55
CA ASP A 33 -8.48 19.91 -7.92
C ASP A 33 -8.81 18.80 -6.90
N ASP A 34 -9.48 19.11 -5.79
CA ASP A 34 -9.76 18.11 -4.74
C ASP A 34 -10.66 16.98 -5.24
N ASN A 35 -11.71 17.32 -6.02
CA ASN A 35 -12.56 16.31 -6.66
C ASN A 35 -11.77 15.45 -7.66
N ASN A 36 -10.80 16.03 -8.37
CA ASN A 36 -9.95 15.33 -9.34
C ASN A 36 -8.95 14.38 -8.66
N ILE A 37 -8.43 14.76 -7.49
CA ILE A 37 -7.52 13.91 -6.72
C ILE A 37 -8.28 12.73 -6.10
N GLN A 38 -9.46 12.96 -5.53
CA GLN A 38 -10.29 11.88 -5.00
C GLN A 38 -10.68 10.88 -6.11
N ASP A 39 -11.03 11.36 -7.31
CA ASP A 39 -11.28 10.51 -8.47
C ASP A 39 -10.05 9.69 -8.88
N LYS A 40 -8.85 10.26 -8.82
CA LYS A 40 -7.60 9.53 -9.09
C LYS A 40 -7.33 8.45 -8.05
N PHE A 41 -7.66 8.70 -6.78
CA PHE A 41 -7.55 7.69 -5.74
C PHE A 41 -8.58 6.58 -5.88
N ASN A 42 -9.82 6.90 -6.21
CA ASN A 42 -10.84 5.90 -6.50
C ASN A 42 -10.41 4.97 -7.65
N ARG A 43 -9.76 5.51 -8.68
CA ARG A 43 -9.18 4.72 -9.79
C ARG A 43 -7.99 3.88 -9.39
N PHE A 44 -7.33 4.23 -8.29
CA PHE A 44 -6.21 3.48 -7.71
C PHE A 44 -6.69 2.25 -6.93
N GLN A 45 -7.95 2.18 -6.49
CA GLN A 45 -8.53 0.98 -5.86
C GLN A 45 -9.28 0.14 -6.91
N ASN A 46 -8.56 -0.35 -7.92
CA ASN A 46 -9.11 -1.17 -9.00
C ASN A 46 -8.90 -2.69 -8.78
N ASP A 47 -9.42 -3.52 -9.68
CA ASP A 47 -9.37 -4.99 -9.60
C ASP A 47 -7.94 -5.56 -9.48
N PHE A 48 -6.94 -4.90 -10.07
CA PHE A 48 -5.54 -5.30 -9.94
C PHE A 48 -5.09 -5.23 -8.47
N TRP A 49 -5.36 -4.11 -7.79
CA TRP A 49 -4.95 -3.89 -6.40
C TRP A 49 -5.71 -4.82 -5.44
N LEU A 50 -7.00 -5.04 -5.70
CA LEU A 50 -7.81 -6.00 -4.97
C LEU A 50 -7.30 -7.44 -5.14
N GLY A 51 -6.91 -7.83 -6.36
CA GLY A 51 -6.39 -9.15 -6.68
C GLY A 51 -5.03 -9.46 -6.03
N GLN A 52 -4.21 -8.44 -5.76
CA GLN A 52 -2.94 -8.56 -5.03
C GLN A 52 -3.10 -8.48 -3.50
N HIS A 53 -4.34 -8.41 -2.98
CA HIS A 53 -4.62 -8.13 -1.56
C HIS A 53 -4.03 -6.80 -1.06
N TRP A 54 -3.75 -5.87 -1.96
CA TRP A 54 -3.23 -4.54 -1.66
C TRP A 54 -4.38 -3.55 -1.55
N PHE A 55 -5.04 -3.55 -0.39
CA PHE A 55 -5.97 -2.48 -0.06
C PHE A 55 -5.22 -1.18 0.08
N THR A 56 -5.70 -0.10 -0.55
CA THR A 56 -5.06 1.21 -0.47
C THR A 56 -5.93 2.21 0.27
N GLU A 57 -5.27 3.06 1.06
CA GLU A 57 -5.84 4.26 1.66
C GLU A 57 -5.05 5.48 1.21
N TYR A 58 -5.64 6.68 1.38
CA TYR A 58 -4.98 7.92 1.04
C TYR A 58 -5.16 9.00 2.10
N GLU A 59 -4.18 9.89 2.18
CA GLU A 59 -4.17 11.07 3.04
C GLU A 59 -3.95 12.31 2.18
N LEU A 60 -4.77 13.35 2.41
CA LEU A 60 -4.68 14.63 1.72
C LEU A 60 -4.14 15.70 2.66
N SER A 61 -3.21 16.50 2.16
CA SER A 61 -2.73 17.73 2.79
C SER A 61 -2.81 18.90 1.80
N ASN A 62 -2.62 20.11 2.31
CA ASN A 62 -2.62 21.34 1.49
C ASN A 62 -1.57 21.36 0.37
N TYR A 63 -0.58 20.47 0.38
CA TYR A 63 0.50 20.47 -0.61
C TYR A 63 0.93 19.07 -1.07
N SER A 64 0.29 18.03 -0.53
CA SER A 64 0.69 16.66 -0.79
C SER A 64 -0.47 15.70 -0.67
N ALA A 65 -0.47 14.67 -1.50
CA ALA A 65 -1.39 13.56 -1.38
C ALA A 65 -0.55 12.30 -1.20
N THR A 66 -0.89 11.47 -0.23
CA THR A 66 -0.18 10.22 0.04
C THR A 66 -1.13 9.06 -0.20
N ILE A 67 -0.68 8.04 -0.92
CA ILE A 67 -1.36 6.74 -1.02
C ILE A 67 -0.49 5.67 -0.38
N TYR A 68 -1.11 4.74 0.31
CA TYR A 68 -0.40 3.66 0.96
C TYR A 68 -1.25 2.39 1.03
N THR A 69 -0.59 1.24 1.00
CA THR A 69 -1.24 -0.04 1.22
C THR A 69 -1.48 -0.27 2.70
N ILE A 70 -2.66 -0.78 3.02
CA ILE A 70 -2.95 -1.37 4.31
C ILE A 70 -2.54 -2.83 4.24
N PRO A 71 -1.62 -3.29 5.10
CA PRO A 71 -1.29 -4.70 5.17
C PRO A 71 -2.55 -5.50 5.50
N TYR A 72 -2.90 -6.44 4.61
CA TYR A 72 -4.03 -7.33 4.82
C TYR A 72 -3.73 -8.20 6.06
N MET A 73 -4.55 -8.10 7.11
CA MET A 73 -4.36 -8.82 8.38
C MET A 73 -4.29 -10.35 8.24
N PHE A 74 -4.70 -10.89 7.10
CA PHE A 74 -4.65 -12.32 6.77
C PHE A 74 -3.37 -12.75 6.04
N ASN A 75 -2.41 -11.84 5.81
CA ASN A 75 -1.02 -12.27 5.76
C ASN A 75 -0.71 -12.78 7.16
N SER A 76 -0.95 -14.07 7.36
CA SER A 76 -0.55 -14.80 8.54
C SER A 76 0.93 -14.49 8.73
N TYR A 77 1.22 -13.61 9.69
CA TYR A 77 2.46 -13.73 10.41
C TYR A 77 2.37 -15.11 11.04
N ASP A 78 2.88 -16.12 10.32
CA ASP A 78 3.27 -17.38 10.91
C ASP A 78 4.37 -17.01 11.89
N PHE A 79 3.96 -16.55 13.06
CA PHE A 79 4.81 -16.52 14.24
C PHE A 79 5.11 -17.99 14.47
N GLN A 80 6.20 -18.46 13.85
CA GLN A 80 6.83 -19.69 14.24
C GLN A 80 7.18 -19.50 15.71
N LEU A 81 6.33 -20.04 16.57
CA LEU A 81 6.61 -20.20 17.99
C LEU A 81 7.89 -21.03 18.05
N ASP A 82 9.02 -20.34 18.21
CA ASP A 82 10.31 -20.96 18.44
C ASP A 82 10.31 -21.57 19.84
N THR A 83 9.62 -22.71 19.96
CA THR A 83 9.52 -23.51 21.17
C THR A 83 10.83 -24.22 21.51
N GLN A 84 11.87 -24.11 20.65
CA GLN A 84 13.17 -24.75 20.91
C GLN A 84 13.99 -24.02 21.98
N ARG A 85 13.67 -22.75 22.31
CA ARG A 85 14.43 -22.01 23.34
C ARG A 85 14.17 -22.40 24.79
N TYR A 86 13.12 -23.19 25.08
CA TYR A 86 12.74 -23.52 26.47
C TYR A 86 12.66 -25.02 26.78
N SER A 87 13.30 -25.90 26.01
CA SER A 87 13.52 -27.27 26.49
C SER A 87 14.68 -27.28 27.51
N HIS A 88 14.44 -26.78 28.72
CA HIS A 88 15.23 -27.22 29.86
C HIS A 88 14.85 -28.68 30.12
N GLN A 89 15.61 -29.61 29.51
CA GLN A 89 15.65 -30.98 29.99
C GLN A 89 16.25 -30.93 31.39
N LEU A 90 15.40 -31.13 32.40
CA LEU A 90 15.84 -31.46 33.75
C LEU A 90 16.32 -32.93 33.71
N VAL A 91 17.64 -33.11 33.70
CA VAL A 91 18.31 -34.37 34.04
C VAL A 91 18.70 -34.32 35.50
#